data_AF-A0A948N3T9-F1
#
_entry.id   AF-A0A948N3T9-F1
#
_cell.length_a   1.000
_cell.length_b   1.000
_cell.length_c   1.000
_cell.angle_alpha   90.00
_cell.angle_beta   90.00
_cell.angle_gamma   90.00
#
_symmetry.space_group_name_H-M   'P 1'
#
loop_
_entity.id
_entity.type
_entity.pdbx_description
1 polymer ?
#
loop_
_entity_poly.entity_id
_entity_poly.type
_entity_poly.pdbx_seq_one_letter_code
_entity_poly.pdbx_strand_id
1 'polypeptide(L)'
;MPILRVFVAAYGLLFTALGVGFWFAPQRLARQFHLEALNDPGLATLRADFGGLFLTLAALCFAGAWTRRRAFPIAAAALLALAVVGRLIGWGATGTLGGQAQSLGVELSAIALLAIYARSLPATPGPRSWRGLLISGGVVVVVAGLAAAALLTPAVQQAVFTQAVKSQMGRNNAALMQDDALRVALCGTSAPLPSQRRAKACVMVIAGGKFYIVDTGPESTKTLMQWGLPLGRIGGVLLTHFHSDHIGDLGELNLQTWAQGRPAPLAVYGGPGVERVVAGFNEAYAQDQGYRTAHHTAAQMPPATWPMVGHPVAIAATGPAPRTAVVLDDGKLRITAIETNHAPVHPAYAYRFDYKGRSVVITGDTNNYLPLAEAARGADILVSEALNREMVATMEATARELKMPRIAHIMHDIPSYHIAPVEAAGLADKAGVKLLVLYHLIPAPDNFVLRQVFTRGLNGARHGQWDLGEDGSLYTLPLGSKDVRIGRIPEADRTPT
;
A
#
# COMPACT_ATOMS: atom_id res chain seq x y z
N MET A 1 40.81 -30.26 -4.05
CA MET A 1 41.14 -29.14 -4.97
C MET A 1 40.02 -28.85 -5.98
N PRO A 2 39.59 -29.78 -6.86
CA PRO A 2 38.59 -29.48 -7.88
C PRO A 2 37.21 -29.16 -7.30
N ILE A 3 36.77 -29.90 -6.27
CA ILE A 3 35.45 -29.71 -5.61
C ILE A 3 35.31 -28.31 -4.97
N LEU A 4 36.32 -27.87 -4.18
CA LEU A 4 36.29 -26.53 -3.57
C LEU A 4 36.20 -25.41 -4.62
N ARG A 5 36.86 -25.58 -5.77
CA ARG A 5 36.78 -24.62 -6.87
C ARG A 5 35.37 -24.56 -7.48
N VAL A 6 34.69 -25.70 -7.59
CA VAL A 6 33.29 -25.73 -8.06
C VAL A 6 32.41 -24.91 -7.12
N PHE A 7 32.54 -25.09 -5.81
CA PHE A 7 31.76 -24.33 -4.84
C PHE A 7 32.08 -22.83 -4.87
N VAL A 8 33.36 -22.44 -5.05
CA VAL A 8 33.72 -21.02 -5.21
C VAL A 8 33.12 -20.41 -6.48
N ALA A 9 33.12 -21.15 -7.59
CA ALA A 9 32.42 -20.72 -8.81
C ALA A 9 30.89 -20.67 -8.66
N ALA A 10 30.29 -21.59 -7.88
CA ALA A 10 28.86 -21.56 -7.56
C ALA A 10 28.49 -20.30 -6.77
N TYR A 11 29.30 -19.93 -5.76
CA TYR A 11 29.16 -18.64 -5.08
C TYR A 11 29.35 -17.45 -6.03
N GLY A 12 30.31 -17.54 -6.95
CA GLY A 12 30.46 -16.54 -8.01
C GLY A 12 29.19 -16.32 -8.81
N LEU A 13 28.50 -17.39 -9.22
CA LEU A 13 27.23 -17.31 -9.96
C LEU A 13 26.06 -16.80 -9.11
N LEU A 14 25.98 -17.22 -7.85
CA LEU A 14 25.02 -16.65 -6.90
C LEU A 14 25.19 -15.13 -6.78
N PHE A 15 26.43 -14.68 -6.58
CA PHE A 15 26.73 -13.26 -6.48
C PHE A 15 26.48 -12.50 -7.80
N THR A 16 26.72 -13.13 -8.96
CA THR A 16 26.31 -12.54 -10.25
C THR A 16 24.80 -12.35 -10.31
N ALA A 17 24.02 -13.36 -9.94
CA ALA A 17 22.56 -13.27 -9.98
C ALA A 17 22.03 -12.18 -9.04
N LEU A 18 22.57 -12.09 -7.82
CA LEU A 18 22.24 -11.02 -6.88
C LEU A 18 22.63 -9.65 -7.42
N GLY A 19 23.86 -9.50 -7.92
CA GLY A 19 24.37 -8.23 -8.43
C GLY A 19 23.63 -7.71 -9.66
N VAL A 20 23.43 -8.56 -10.68
CA VAL A 20 22.61 -8.24 -11.86
C VAL A 20 21.18 -7.92 -11.46
N GLY A 21 20.62 -8.70 -10.54
CA GLY A 21 19.28 -8.45 -10.04
C GLY A 21 19.16 -7.10 -9.33
N PHE A 22 20.18 -6.67 -8.57
CA PHE A 22 20.19 -5.33 -7.97
C PHE A 22 20.29 -4.21 -9.02
N TRP A 23 20.93 -4.44 -10.16
CA TRP A 23 20.94 -3.45 -11.26
C TRP A 23 19.57 -3.30 -11.95
N PHE A 24 18.91 -4.41 -12.28
CA PHE A 24 17.69 -4.38 -13.09
C PHE A 24 16.39 -4.37 -12.27
N ALA A 25 16.40 -4.97 -11.08
CA ALA A 25 15.24 -5.08 -10.19
C ALA A 25 15.59 -4.82 -8.71
N PRO A 26 16.24 -3.66 -8.38
CA PRO A 26 16.74 -3.38 -7.03
C PRO A 26 15.65 -3.44 -5.96
N GLN A 27 14.46 -2.94 -6.24
CA GLN A 27 13.38 -2.89 -5.24
C GLN A 27 12.87 -4.29 -4.88
N ARG A 28 12.83 -5.21 -5.85
CA ARG A 28 12.43 -6.60 -5.62
C ARG A 28 13.47 -7.33 -4.77
N LEU A 29 14.76 -7.12 -5.07
CA LEU A 29 15.85 -7.77 -4.33
C LEU A 29 16.07 -7.16 -2.96
N ALA A 30 16.02 -5.84 -2.82
CA ALA A 30 16.18 -5.16 -1.54
C ALA A 30 15.18 -5.66 -0.48
N ARG A 31 13.94 -5.99 -0.87
CA ARG A 31 12.95 -6.57 0.05
C ARG A 31 13.38 -7.89 0.66
N GLN A 32 14.14 -8.73 -0.07
CA GLN A 32 14.69 -9.98 0.46
C GLN A 32 15.75 -9.73 1.55
N PHE A 33 16.35 -8.54 1.55
CA PHE A 33 17.29 -8.08 2.57
C PHE A 33 16.61 -7.21 3.63
N HIS A 34 15.27 -7.14 3.64
CA HIS A 34 14.48 -6.26 4.50
C HIS A 34 14.84 -4.78 4.34
N LEU A 35 15.20 -4.39 3.11
CA LEU A 35 15.48 -3.01 2.73
C LEU A 35 14.37 -2.50 1.81
N GLU A 36 13.97 -1.26 2.05
CA GLU A 36 13.07 -0.53 1.17
C GLU A 36 13.72 0.79 0.76
N ALA A 37 13.72 1.06 -0.53
CA ALA A 37 14.14 2.37 -1.02
C ALA A 37 13.04 3.38 -0.75
N LEU A 38 13.37 4.42 0.01
CA LEU A 38 12.43 5.50 0.32
C LEU A 38 12.08 6.35 -0.92
N ASN A 39 12.96 6.40 -1.92
CA ASN A 39 12.83 7.20 -3.13
C ASN A 39 13.82 6.72 -4.23
N ASP A 40 13.80 7.41 -5.37
CA ASP A 40 14.68 7.11 -6.52
C ASP A 40 16.19 7.20 -6.19
N PRO A 41 16.68 8.20 -5.43
CA PRO A 41 18.04 8.17 -4.88
C PRO A 41 18.34 6.89 -4.10
N GLY A 42 17.42 6.43 -3.25
CA GLY A 42 17.54 5.14 -2.56
C GLY A 42 17.67 3.95 -3.51
N LEU A 43 16.93 3.95 -4.63
CA LEU A 43 17.06 2.93 -5.68
C LEU A 43 18.40 3.03 -6.43
N ALA A 44 18.93 4.23 -6.65
CA ALA A 44 20.24 4.44 -7.25
C ALA A 44 21.35 3.94 -6.30
N THR A 45 21.26 4.24 -5.00
CA THR A 45 22.15 3.73 -3.96
C THR A 45 22.13 2.20 -3.90
N LEU A 46 20.95 1.57 -3.94
CA LEU A 46 20.86 0.09 -3.98
C LEU A 46 21.55 -0.49 -5.23
N ARG A 47 21.40 0.12 -6.40
CA ARG A 47 22.09 -0.33 -7.63
C ARG A 47 23.61 -0.19 -7.52
N ALA A 48 24.08 0.94 -7.01
CA ALA A 48 25.50 1.22 -6.88
C ALA A 48 26.16 0.34 -5.83
N ASP A 49 25.62 0.34 -4.61
CA ASP A 49 26.27 -0.27 -3.45
C ASP A 49 26.07 -1.79 -3.45
N PHE A 50 24.82 -2.27 -3.51
CA PHE A 50 24.54 -3.71 -3.47
C PHE A 50 24.89 -4.39 -4.80
N GLY A 51 24.54 -3.76 -5.93
CA GLY A 51 24.95 -4.25 -7.25
C GLY A 51 26.47 -4.30 -7.39
N GLY A 52 27.17 -3.23 -7.02
CA GLY A 52 28.63 -3.16 -7.03
C GLY A 52 29.29 -4.18 -6.11
N LEU A 53 28.80 -4.33 -4.87
CA LEU A 53 29.33 -5.30 -3.90
C LEU A 53 29.22 -6.73 -4.42
N PHE A 54 28.02 -7.16 -4.84
CA PHE A 54 27.81 -8.54 -5.28
C PHE A 54 28.54 -8.86 -6.59
N LEU A 55 28.59 -7.94 -7.56
CA LEU A 55 29.38 -8.16 -8.78
C LEU A 55 30.89 -8.19 -8.51
N THR A 56 31.37 -7.42 -7.54
CA THR A 56 32.77 -7.49 -7.10
C THR A 56 33.06 -8.85 -6.46
N LEU A 57 32.21 -9.32 -5.55
CA LEU A 57 32.32 -10.65 -4.96
C LEU A 57 32.30 -11.75 -6.03
N ALA A 58 31.42 -11.64 -7.02
CA ALA A 58 31.37 -12.55 -8.16
C ALA A 58 32.69 -12.58 -8.94
N ALA A 59 33.21 -11.41 -9.31
CA ALA A 59 34.47 -11.28 -10.03
C ALA A 59 35.65 -11.87 -9.25
N LEU A 60 35.73 -11.62 -7.93
CA LEU A 60 36.76 -12.19 -7.06
C LEU A 60 36.65 -13.72 -6.97
N CYS A 61 35.45 -14.26 -6.85
CA CYS A 61 35.22 -15.71 -6.86
C CYS A 61 35.68 -16.35 -8.18
N PHE A 62 35.28 -15.78 -9.33
CA PHE A 62 35.70 -16.31 -10.64
C PHE A 62 37.20 -16.13 -10.90
N ALA A 63 37.78 -14.98 -10.53
CA ALA A 63 39.20 -14.75 -10.64
C ALA A 63 39.99 -15.73 -9.76
N GLY A 64 39.53 -15.99 -8.53
CA GLY A 64 40.09 -17.00 -7.64
C GLY A 64 40.03 -18.41 -8.23
N ALA A 65 38.87 -18.79 -8.78
CA ALA A 65 38.67 -20.09 -9.41
C ALA A 65 39.53 -20.28 -10.68
N TRP A 66 39.66 -19.24 -11.51
CA TRP A 66 40.41 -19.27 -12.76
C TRP A 66 41.92 -19.19 -12.53
N THR A 67 42.37 -18.15 -11.82
CA THR A 67 43.80 -17.84 -11.67
C THR A 67 44.48 -18.64 -10.59
N ARG A 68 43.70 -19.27 -9.68
CA ARG A 68 44.22 -20.03 -8.52
C ARG A 68 45.14 -19.20 -7.62
N ARG A 69 44.99 -17.86 -7.61
CA ARG A 69 45.71 -16.97 -6.70
C ARG A 69 44.94 -16.81 -5.40
N ARG A 70 45.63 -16.98 -4.26
CA ARG A 70 45.06 -16.85 -2.91
C ARG A 70 44.44 -15.48 -2.63
N ALA A 71 44.99 -14.42 -3.23
CA ALA A 71 44.56 -13.05 -2.99
C ALA A 71 43.06 -12.82 -3.25
N PHE A 72 42.51 -13.40 -4.33
CA PHE A 72 41.11 -13.18 -4.70
C PHE A 72 40.09 -13.80 -3.74
N PRO A 73 40.13 -15.10 -3.38
CA PRO A 73 39.22 -15.66 -2.39
C PRO A 73 39.43 -15.07 -1.00
N ILE A 74 40.65 -14.65 -0.64
CA ILE A 74 40.91 -13.91 0.62
C ILE A 74 40.20 -12.56 0.59
N ALA A 75 40.31 -11.80 -0.51
CA ALA A 75 39.62 -10.52 -0.65
C ALA A 75 38.10 -10.67 -0.59
N ALA A 76 37.53 -11.69 -1.25
CA ALA A 76 36.10 -11.97 -1.19
C ALA A 76 35.65 -12.36 0.24
N ALA A 77 36.42 -13.20 0.92
CA ALA A 77 36.13 -13.59 2.31
C ALA A 77 36.23 -12.39 3.27
N ALA A 78 37.19 -11.49 3.06
CA ALA A 78 37.34 -10.28 3.87
C ALA A 78 36.15 -9.32 3.70
N LEU A 79 35.67 -9.10 2.48
CA LEU A 79 34.47 -8.29 2.23
C LEU A 79 33.22 -8.87 2.90
N LEU A 80 33.02 -10.20 2.81
CA LEU A 80 31.91 -10.86 3.49
C LEU A 80 32.05 -10.81 5.01
N ALA A 81 33.28 -10.95 5.55
CA ALA A 81 33.52 -10.83 6.99
C ALA A 81 33.18 -9.43 7.52
N LEU A 82 33.47 -8.37 6.75
CA LEU A 82 33.05 -7.00 7.09
C LEU A 82 31.52 -6.86 7.11
N ALA A 83 30.82 -7.49 6.16
CA ALA A 83 29.35 -7.51 6.18
C ALA A 83 28.80 -8.24 7.43
N VAL A 84 29.38 -9.39 7.80
CA VAL A 84 29.02 -10.13 9.02
C VAL A 84 29.25 -9.29 10.28
N VAL A 85 30.39 -8.59 10.38
CA VAL A 85 30.67 -7.68 11.50
C VAL A 85 29.59 -6.59 11.59
N GLY A 86 29.20 -6.00 10.46
CA GLY A 86 28.09 -5.04 10.42
C GLY A 86 26.78 -5.61 10.95
N ARG A 87 26.44 -6.86 10.61
CA ARG A 87 25.26 -7.55 11.15
C ARG A 87 25.34 -7.81 12.65
N LEU A 88 26.50 -8.22 13.15
CA LEU A 88 26.71 -8.45 14.58
C LEU A 88 26.61 -7.16 15.39
N ILE A 89 27.12 -6.03 14.86
CA ILE A 89 26.93 -4.71 15.45
C ILE A 89 25.43 -4.37 15.50
N GLY A 90 24.70 -4.57 14.40
CA GLY A 90 23.25 -4.35 14.34
C GLY A 90 22.47 -5.21 15.34
N TRP A 91 22.83 -6.49 15.47
CA TRP A 91 22.24 -7.38 16.47
C TRP A 91 22.52 -6.91 17.90
N GLY A 92 23.78 -6.56 18.21
CA GLY A 92 24.14 -6.02 19.53
C GLY A 92 23.39 -4.73 19.88
N ALA A 93 23.11 -3.88 18.88
CA ALA A 93 22.38 -2.62 19.07
C ALA A 93 20.86 -2.81 19.24
N THR A 94 20.27 -3.84 18.63
CA THR A 94 18.80 -4.00 18.55
C THR A 94 18.25 -5.19 19.33
N GLY A 95 19.10 -6.10 19.80
CA GLY A 95 18.73 -7.29 20.57
C GLY A 95 18.02 -8.38 19.75
N THR A 96 17.77 -8.18 18.46
CA THR A 96 17.11 -9.17 17.59
C THR A 96 17.92 -9.40 16.32
N LEU A 97 17.98 -10.64 15.84
CA LEU A 97 18.65 -10.97 14.57
C LEU A 97 17.79 -10.59 13.34
N GLY A 98 16.54 -10.14 13.54
CA GLY A 98 15.56 -9.95 12.47
C GLY A 98 15.40 -11.20 11.60
N GLY A 99 14.73 -11.12 10.46
CA GLY A 99 14.71 -12.21 9.47
C GLY A 99 16.09 -12.55 8.86
N GLN A 100 17.19 -12.02 9.39
CA GLN A 100 18.53 -12.04 8.78
C GLN A 100 19.35 -13.30 9.10
N ALA A 101 18.83 -14.23 9.91
CA ALA A 101 19.53 -15.47 10.27
C ALA A 101 19.92 -16.30 9.04
N GLN A 102 19.07 -16.33 8.02
CA GLN A 102 19.35 -17.02 6.76
C GLN A 102 20.50 -16.37 5.99
N SER A 103 20.49 -15.05 5.82
CA SER A 103 21.56 -14.32 5.14
C SER A 103 22.91 -14.46 5.87
N LEU A 104 22.90 -14.43 7.20
CA LEU A 104 24.10 -14.63 8.01
C LEU A 104 24.68 -16.03 7.83
N GLY A 105 23.83 -17.07 7.77
CA GLY A 105 24.26 -18.44 7.50
C GLY A 105 24.94 -18.59 6.14
N VAL A 106 24.37 -17.96 5.09
CA VAL A 106 24.96 -17.96 3.74
C VAL A 106 26.33 -17.26 3.76
N GLU A 107 26.43 -16.07 4.35
CA GLU A 107 27.69 -15.31 4.45
C GLU A 107 28.79 -16.10 5.19
N LEU A 108 28.48 -16.67 6.36
CA LEU A 108 29.43 -17.46 7.14
C LEU A 108 29.90 -18.71 6.39
N SER A 109 29.00 -19.40 5.70
CA SER A 109 29.36 -20.58 4.89
C SER A 109 30.21 -20.21 3.67
N ALA A 110 29.94 -19.07 3.03
CA ALA A 110 30.76 -18.53 1.95
C ALA A 110 32.17 -18.17 2.43
N ILE A 111 32.29 -17.47 3.57
CA ILE A 111 33.58 -17.13 4.19
C ILE A 111 34.38 -18.39 4.50
N ALA A 112 33.77 -19.38 5.16
CA ALA A 112 34.44 -20.63 5.52
C ALA A 112 34.97 -21.34 4.26
N LEU A 113 34.13 -21.47 3.24
CA LEU A 113 34.52 -22.08 1.97
C LEU A 113 35.67 -21.32 1.28
N LEU A 114 35.57 -19.99 1.17
CA LEU A 114 36.59 -19.16 0.53
C LEU A 114 37.92 -19.21 1.28
N ALA A 115 37.90 -19.24 2.62
CA ALA A 115 39.08 -19.39 3.45
C ALA A 115 39.73 -20.78 3.30
N ILE A 116 38.93 -21.85 3.31
CA ILE A 116 39.40 -23.22 3.06
C ILE A 116 40.01 -23.32 1.65
N TYR A 117 39.34 -22.74 0.64
CA TYR A 117 39.85 -22.72 -0.72
C TYR A 117 41.16 -21.96 -0.83
N ALA A 118 41.25 -20.76 -0.23
CA ALA A 118 42.47 -19.96 -0.21
C ALA A 118 43.64 -20.70 0.44
N ARG A 119 43.42 -21.35 1.59
CA ARG A 119 44.44 -22.17 2.28
C ARG A 119 44.90 -23.35 1.42
N SER A 120 43.99 -23.91 0.62
CA SER A 120 44.31 -25.03 -0.26
C SER A 120 45.16 -24.63 -1.47
N LEU A 121 45.11 -23.38 -1.94
CA LEU A 121 45.89 -22.95 -3.10
C LEU A 121 47.39 -22.86 -2.77
N PRO A 122 48.34 -23.00 -3.71
CA PRO A 122 49.77 -22.81 -3.46
C PRO A 122 50.15 -21.33 -3.23
N ALA A 123 51.33 -21.07 -2.66
CA ALA A 123 51.84 -19.72 -2.37
C ALA A 123 52.28 -18.96 -3.64
N THR A 124 52.80 -19.69 -4.65
CA THR A 124 53.12 -19.16 -5.98
C THR A 124 51.94 -19.41 -6.94
N PRO A 125 51.65 -18.49 -7.89
CA PRO A 125 50.53 -18.66 -8.81
C PRO A 125 50.71 -19.93 -9.67
N GLY A 126 49.80 -20.90 -9.52
CA GLY A 126 49.76 -22.06 -10.43
C GLY A 126 49.28 -21.67 -11.83
N PRO A 127 49.48 -22.52 -12.86
CA PRO A 127 48.98 -22.26 -14.20
C PRO A 127 47.45 -22.13 -14.22
N ARG A 128 46.94 -21.20 -15.05
CA ARG A 128 45.50 -20.99 -15.27
C ARG A 128 44.82 -22.30 -15.64
N SER A 129 43.76 -22.68 -14.92
CA SER A 129 43.10 -23.97 -15.13
C SER A 129 41.81 -23.80 -15.95
N TRP A 130 41.94 -23.68 -17.27
CA TRP A 130 40.79 -23.57 -18.18
C TRP A 130 39.85 -24.77 -18.10
N ARG A 131 40.39 -26.00 -18.10
CA ARG A 131 39.63 -27.24 -17.84
C ARG A 131 38.85 -27.16 -16.53
N GLY A 132 39.44 -26.51 -15.54
CA GLY A 132 38.86 -26.40 -14.24
C GLY A 132 37.75 -25.37 -14.09
N LEU A 133 37.88 -24.25 -14.78
CA LEU A 133 36.83 -23.27 -14.95
C LEU A 133 35.64 -23.89 -15.70
N LEU A 134 35.91 -24.64 -16.78
CA LEU A 134 34.90 -25.35 -17.57
C LEU A 134 34.15 -26.40 -16.75
N ILE A 135 34.85 -27.23 -15.96
CA ILE A 135 34.20 -28.21 -15.07
C ILE A 135 33.32 -27.50 -14.03
N SER A 136 33.79 -26.38 -13.47
CA SER A 136 33.04 -25.64 -12.46
C SER A 136 31.80 -24.97 -13.05
N GLY A 137 31.94 -24.34 -14.23
CA GLY A 137 30.80 -23.81 -14.99
C GLY A 137 29.81 -24.90 -15.40
N GLY A 138 30.30 -26.04 -15.89
CA GLY A 138 29.48 -27.19 -16.26
C GLY A 138 28.70 -27.76 -15.08
N VAL A 139 29.32 -27.95 -13.91
CA VAL A 139 28.60 -28.42 -12.72
C VAL A 139 27.54 -27.43 -12.28
N VAL A 140 27.80 -26.12 -12.32
CA VAL A 140 26.76 -25.15 -11.94
C VAL A 140 25.64 -25.10 -12.97
N VAL A 141 25.92 -25.21 -14.27
CA VAL A 141 24.89 -25.35 -15.31
C VAL A 141 24.04 -26.59 -15.06
N VAL A 142 24.65 -27.72 -14.69
CA VAL A 142 23.91 -28.95 -14.37
C VAL A 142 23.07 -28.76 -13.10
N VAL A 143 23.61 -28.18 -12.03
CA VAL A 143 22.85 -27.94 -10.78
C VAL A 143 21.71 -26.95 -11.02
N ALA A 144 21.95 -25.86 -11.75
CA ALA A 144 20.92 -24.90 -12.12
C ALA A 144 19.86 -25.54 -13.04
N GLY A 145 20.28 -26.39 -13.97
CA GLY A 145 19.39 -27.17 -14.84
C GLY A 145 18.55 -28.18 -14.08
N LEU A 146 19.13 -28.87 -13.08
CA LEU A 146 18.42 -29.78 -12.18
C LEU A 146 17.44 -29.03 -11.26
N ALA A 147 17.82 -27.86 -10.75
CA ALA A 147 16.92 -27.01 -9.96
C ALA A 147 15.76 -26.48 -10.82
N ALA A 148 16.04 -26.05 -12.06
CA ALA A 148 15.01 -25.65 -13.01
C ALA A 148 14.10 -26.83 -13.37
N ALA A 149 14.65 -28.01 -13.63
CA ALA A 149 13.89 -29.23 -13.87
C ALA A 149 13.05 -29.63 -12.65
N ALA A 150 13.56 -29.46 -11.43
CA ALA A 150 12.82 -29.68 -10.20
C ALA A 150 11.60 -28.73 -10.09
N LEU A 151 11.74 -27.46 -10.46
CA LEU A 151 10.63 -26.50 -10.53
C LEU A 151 9.58 -26.87 -11.60
N LEU A 152 9.93 -27.69 -12.58
CA LEU A 152 8.99 -28.25 -13.56
C LEU A 152 8.28 -29.50 -13.05
N THR A 153 8.65 -30.05 -11.88
CA THR A 153 7.98 -31.22 -11.33
C THR A 153 6.67 -30.83 -10.63
N PRO A 154 5.57 -31.58 -10.84
CA PRO A 154 4.29 -31.30 -10.20
C PRO A 154 4.35 -31.27 -8.67
N ALA A 155 5.20 -32.10 -8.05
CA ALA A 155 5.34 -32.15 -6.59
C ALA A 155 5.91 -30.84 -6.01
N VAL A 156 6.95 -30.29 -6.65
CA VAL A 156 7.55 -29.01 -6.22
C VAL A 156 6.57 -27.86 -6.49
N GLN A 157 5.91 -27.86 -7.65
CA GLN A 157 4.88 -26.86 -7.97
C GLN A 157 3.75 -26.88 -6.94
N GLN A 158 3.25 -28.07 -6.57
CA GLN A 158 2.20 -28.22 -5.56
C GLN A 158 2.67 -27.76 -4.17
N ALA A 159 3.91 -28.04 -3.78
CA ALA A 159 4.46 -27.60 -2.51
C ALA A 159 4.59 -26.06 -2.45
N VAL A 160 5.12 -25.44 -3.52
CA VAL A 160 5.21 -23.98 -3.65
C VAL A 160 3.82 -23.34 -3.63
N PHE A 161 2.87 -23.89 -4.39
CA PHE A 161 1.49 -23.43 -4.40
C PHE A 161 0.84 -23.55 -3.01
N THR A 162 0.99 -24.69 -2.34
CA THR A 162 0.43 -24.90 -0.99
C THR A 162 1.01 -23.91 0.01
N GLN A 163 2.31 -23.62 -0.07
CA GLN A 163 2.94 -22.63 0.79
C GLN A 163 2.44 -21.21 0.50
N ALA A 164 2.28 -20.86 -0.79
CA ALA A 164 1.71 -19.58 -1.20
C ALA A 164 0.26 -19.41 -0.69
N VAL A 165 -0.57 -20.46 -0.82
CA VAL A 165 -1.95 -20.49 -0.32
C VAL A 165 -1.99 -20.35 1.20
N LYS A 166 -1.17 -21.11 1.94
CA LYS A 166 -1.09 -20.99 3.42
C LYS A 166 -0.70 -19.58 3.86
N SER A 167 0.30 -19.00 3.19
CA SER A 167 0.71 -17.61 3.43
C SER A 167 -0.42 -16.63 3.13
N GLN A 168 -1.18 -16.86 2.06
CA GLN A 168 -2.30 -16.00 1.65
C GLN A 168 -3.52 -16.11 2.56
N MET A 169 -3.93 -17.32 2.93
CA MET A 169 -5.09 -17.57 3.80
C MET A 169 -4.79 -17.29 5.27
N GLY A 170 -3.53 -17.42 5.71
CA GLY A 170 -3.09 -17.06 7.05
C GLY A 170 -2.99 -15.55 7.30
N ARG A 171 -3.24 -14.71 6.28
CA ARG A 171 -3.25 -13.25 6.41
C ARG A 171 -4.39 -12.84 7.32
N ASN A 172 -4.05 -12.19 8.43
CA ASN A 172 -5.03 -11.75 9.39
C ASN A 172 -4.60 -10.42 10.01
N ASN A 173 -5.22 -9.34 9.55
CA ASN A 173 -5.05 -8.01 10.14
C ASN A 173 -6.11 -7.70 11.20
N ALA A 174 -6.78 -8.71 11.78
CA ALA A 174 -7.73 -8.51 12.86
C ALA A 174 -7.15 -7.78 14.08
N ALA A 175 -5.83 -7.82 14.29
CA ALA A 175 -5.15 -7.06 15.34
C ALA A 175 -5.44 -5.55 15.28
N LEU A 176 -5.69 -4.99 14.08
CA LEU A 176 -6.07 -3.58 13.90
C LEU A 176 -7.40 -3.22 14.58
N MET A 177 -8.24 -4.23 14.87
CA MET A 177 -9.56 -4.08 15.51
C MET A 177 -9.59 -4.64 16.95
N GLN A 178 -8.45 -5.10 17.49
CA GLN A 178 -8.40 -5.71 18.82
C GLN A 178 -8.18 -4.71 19.96
N ASP A 179 -7.56 -3.57 19.66
CA ASP A 179 -7.41 -2.49 20.64
C ASP A 179 -8.43 -1.38 20.43
N ASP A 180 -8.34 -0.39 21.31
CA ASP A 180 -9.31 0.67 21.46
C ASP A 180 -8.91 1.98 20.75
N ALA A 181 -7.89 1.98 19.88
CA ALA A 181 -7.50 3.19 19.15
C ALA A 181 -8.49 3.54 18.03
N LEU A 182 -8.66 4.84 17.76
CA LEU A 182 -9.27 5.31 16.52
C LEU A 182 -8.23 5.18 15.41
N ARG A 183 -8.60 4.60 14.26
CA ARG A 183 -7.69 4.52 13.10
C ARG A 183 -8.38 4.96 11.83
N VAL A 184 -7.57 5.47 10.91
CA VAL A 184 -7.99 5.85 9.57
C VAL A 184 -7.03 5.20 8.58
N ALA A 185 -7.56 4.52 7.59
CA ALA A 185 -6.77 3.93 6.51
C ALA A 185 -7.36 4.31 5.16
N LEU A 186 -6.51 4.51 4.16
CA LEU A 186 -6.95 4.91 2.82
C LEU A 186 -7.00 3.67 1.92
N CYS A 187 -8.20 3.21 1.59
CA CYS A 187 -8.43 2.05 0.70
C CYS A 187 -8.49 2.45 -0.78
N GLY A 188 -8.53 3.75 -1.06
CA GLY A 188 -8.34 4.31 -2.38
C GLY A 188 -8.22 5.83 -2.33
N THR A 189 -7.31 6.38 -3.14
CA THR A 189 -6.84 7.77 -3.03
C THR A 189 -6.89 8.56 -4.34
N SER A 190 -7.33 7.96 -5.44
CA SER A 190 -7.52 8.67 -6.71
C SER A 190 -8.96 9.13 -6.90
N ALA A 191 -9.12 10.10 -7.79
CA ALA A 191 -10.39 10.59 -8.30
C ALA A 191 -10.84 9.82 -9.56
N PRO A 192 -11.89 10.22 -10.31
CA PRO A 192 -12.37 9.48 -11.48
C PRO A 192 -11.28 9.20 -12.54
N LEU A 193 -10.28 10.08 -12.66
CA LEU A 193 -9.16 9.89 -13.58
C LEU A 193 -8.36 8.63 -13.24
N PRO A 194 -8.05 7.76 -14.23
CA PRO A 194 -7.39 6.48 -13.98
C PRO A 194 -6.00 6.66 -13.37
N SER A 195 -5.64 5.75 -12.45
CA SER A 195 -4.31 5.64 -11.85
C SER A 195 -3.84 4.19 -11.96
N GLN A 196 -2.54 4.00 -12.14
CA GLN A 196 -1.95 2.65 -12.18
C GLN A 196 -1.72 2.09 -10.77
N ARG A 197 -1.77 2.94 -9.75
CA ARG A 197 -1.32 2.62 -8.40
C ARG A 197 -2.38 2.80 -7.32
N ARG A 198 -3.49 3.46 -7.65
CA ARG A 198 -4.50 3.92 -6.69
C ARG A 198 -5.89 3.54 -7.15
N ALA A 199 -6.66 2.96 -6.24
CA ALA A 199 -8.10 2.84 -6.34
C ALA A 199 -8.78 4.20 -6.19
N LYS A 200 -10.07 4.26 -6.51
CA LYS A 200 -10.92 5.44 -6.35
C LYS A 200 -11.30 5.68 -4.89
N ALA A 201 -11.93 6.83 -4.59
CA ALA A 201 -12.19 7.30 -3.24
C ALA A 201 -12.70 6.22 -2.27
N CYS A 202 -11.91 5.94 -1.23
CA CYS A 202 -12.30 5.05 -0.14
C CYS A 202 -11.46 5.32 1.10
N VAL A 203 -12.11 5.61 2.22
CA VAL A 203 -11.48 5.80 3.53
C VAL A 203 -12.11 4.85 4.55
N MET A 204 -11.30 3.99 5.15
CA MET A 204 -11.71 3.11 6.23
C MET A 204 -11.43 3.75 7.59
N VAL A 205 -12.43 3.77 8.48
CA VAL A 205 -12.28 4.21 9.87
C VAL A 205 -12.52 3.04 10.80
N ILE A 206 -11.56 2.72 11.66
CA ILE A 206 -11.67 1.65 12.66
C ILE A 206 -11.92 2.28 14.03
N ALA A 207 -12.99 1.85 14.69
CA ALA A 207 -13.36 2.26 16.04
C ALA A 207 -14.21 1.18 16.72
N GLY A 208 -14.00 0.96 18.02
CA GLY A 208 -14.85 0.06 18.83
C GLY A 208 -14.89 -1.39 18.35
N GLY A 209 -13.80 -1.91 17.76
CA GLY A 209 -13.73 -3.27 17.24
C GLY A 209 -14.55 -3.52 15.96
N LYS A 210 -15.02 -2.45 15.32
CA LYS A 210 -15.67 -2.42 14.01
C LYS A 210 -14.89 -1.51 13.07
N PHE A 211 -15.24 -1.56 11.78
CA PHE A 211 -14.78 -0.58 10.82
C PHE A 211 -15.94 -0.01 9.99
N TYR A 212 -15.80 1.24 9.56
CA TYR A 212 -16.75 1.95 8.72
C TYR A 212 -16.03 2.35 7.45
N ILE A 213 -16.72 2.32 6.32
CA ILE A 213 -16.18 2.74 5.03
C ILE A 213 -16.84 4.05 4.63
N VAL A 214 -16.04 5.08 4.36
CA VAL A 214 -16.47 6.34 3.75
C VAL A 214 -16.11 6.27 2.27
N ASP A 215 -17.14 6.21 1.44
CA ASP A 215 -17.10 5.97 -0.01
C ASP A 215 -16.52 4.60 -0.42
N THR A 216 -17.04 4.07 -1.52
CA THR A 216 -16.71 2.77 -2.11
C THR A 216 -16.42 2.93 -3.59
N GLY A 217 -15.38 3.69 -3.91
CA GLY A 217 -14.96 3.88 -5.30
C GLY A 217 -14.44 2.61 -5.97
N PRO A 218 -14.44 2.51 -7.31
CA PRO A 218 -13.83 1.42 -8.06
C PRO A 218 -12.44 1.00 -7.55
N GLU A 219 -12.21 -0.31 -7.57
CA GLU A 219 -10.99 -0.99 -7.10
C GLU A 219 -10.74 -0.95 -5.58
N SER A 220 -11.52 -0.19 -4.81
CA SER A 220 -11.31 -0.07 -3.36
C SER A 220 -11.66 -1.36 -2.60
N THR A 221 -12.67 -2.12 -3.05
CA THR A 221 -13.02 -3.39 -2.41
C THR A 221 -11.92 -4.42 -2.60
N LYS A 222 -11.30 -4.46 -3.79
CA LYS A 222 -10.11 -5.27 -4.04
C LYS A 222 -8.99 -4.91 -3.06
N THR A 223 -8.72 -3.63 -2.85
CA THR A 223 -7.71 -3.17 -1.88
C THR A 223 -8.03 -3.66 -0.46
N LEU A 224 -9.27 -3.50 0.01
CA LEU A 224 -9.72 -4.00 1.32
C LEU A 224 -9.56 -5.51 1.48
N MET A 225 -9.92 -6.29 0.45
CA MET A 225 -9.77 -7.75 0.46
C MET A 225 -8.29 -8.18 0.54
N GLN A 226 -7.39 -7.45 -0.12
CA GLN A 226 -5.96 -7.74 -0.10
C GLN A 226 -5.32 -7.53 1.29
N TRP A 227 -5.94 -6.71 2.14
CA TRP A 227 -5.48 -6.45 3.50
C TRP A 227 -5.83 -7.54 4.51
N GLY A 228 -6.57 -8.60 4.15
CA GLY A 228 -6.88 -9.68 5.10
C GLY A 228 -7.61 -9.18 6.36
N LEU A 229 -8.48 -8.19 6.20
CA LEU A 229 -9.34 -7.69 7.27
C LEU A 229 -10.53 -8.63 7.50
N PRO A 230 -11.04 -8.74 8.73
CA PRO A 230 -12.26 -9.50 9.00
C PRO A 230 -13.49 -8.72 8.50
N LEU A 231 -13.85 -8.83 7.21
CA LEU A 231 -14.87 -7.99 6.58
C LEU A 231 -16.27 -8.15 7.20
N GLY A 232 -16.55 -9.28 7.85
CA GLY A 232 -17.78 -9.48 8.63
C GLY A 232 -17.96 -8.51 9.81
N ARG A 233 -16.92 -7.76 10.20
CA ARG A 233 -16.94 -6.72 11.26
C ARG A 233 -17.30 -5.32 10.76
N ILE A 234 -17.72 -5.19 9.51
CA ILE A 234 -18.16 -3.91 8.97
C ILE A 234 -19.35 -3.35 9.79
N GLY A 235 -19.24 -2.11 10.21
CA GLY A 235 -20.26 -1.38 10.95
C GLY A 235 -21.25 -0.64 10.04
N GLY A 236 -20.81 -0.24 8.85
CA GLY A 236 -21.63 0.41 7.84
C GLY A 236 -20.78 1.12 6.78
N VAL A 237 -21.47 1.60 5.74
CA VAL A 237 -20.90 2.44 4.68
C VAL A 237 -21.52 3.82 4.78
N LEU A 238 -20.72 4.87 4.58
CA LEU A 238 -21.16 6.25 4.52
C LEU A 238 -20.77 6.84 3.16
N LEU A 239 -21.75 7.26 2.38
CA LEU A 239 -21.54 7.85 1.07
C LEU A 239 -21.54 9.37 1.21
N THR A 240 -20.47 10.01 0.75
CA THR A 240 -20.33 11.47 0.76
C THR A 240 -21.27 12.10 -0.26
N HIS A 241 -21.35 11.49 -1.44
CA HIS A 241 -22.28 11.81 -2.51
C HIS A 241 -22.35 10.63 -3.52
N PHE A 242 -23.02 10.82 -4.66
CA PHE A 242 -23.37 9.73 -5.59
C PHE A 242 -22.62 9.77 -6.93
N HIS A 243 -21.42 10.34 -7.01
CA HIS A 243 -20.55 10.12 -8.18
C HIS A 243 -20.03 8.69 -8.22
N SER A 244 -19.78 8.19 -9.44
CA SER A 244 -19.41 6.80 -9.67
C SER A 244 -18.10 6.39 -8.99
N ASP A 245 -17.15 7.32 -8.85
CA ASP A 245 -15.88 7.09 -8.16
C ASP A 245 -15.99 7.07 -6.63
N HIS A 246 -17.18 7.31 -6.07
CA HIS A 246 -17.50 7.18 -4.64
C HIS A 246 -18.44 6.02 -4.32
N ILE A 247 -19.12 5.44 -5.32
CA ILE A 247 -20.13 4.38 -5.10
C ILE A 247 -19.88 3.11 -5.92
N GLY A 248 -18.98 3.14 -6.90
CA GLY A 248 -18.88 2.12 -7.95
C GLY A 248 -18.65 0.69 -7.47
N ASP A 249 -17.98 0.51 -6.33
CA ASP A 249 -17.68 -0.79 -5.73
C ASP A 249 -18.68 -1.20 -4.62
N LEU A 250 -19.76 -0.44 -4.39
CA LEU A 250 -20.69 -0.67 -3.27
C LEU A 250 -21.30 -2.08 -3.30
N GLY A 251 -21.75 -2.52 -4.48
CA GLY A 251 -22.30 -3.87 -4.67
C GLY A 251 -21.29 -4.97 -4.38
N GLU A 252 -20.04 -4.79 -4.82
CA GLU A 252 -18.96 -5.74 -4.57
C GLU A 252 -18.60 -5.80 -3.07
N LEU A 253 -18.50 -4.65 -2.39
CA LEU A 253 -18.27 -4.60 -0.95
C LEU A 253 -19.38 -5.33 -0.18
N ASN A 254 -20.64 -5.14 -0.58
CA ASN A 254 -21.76 -5.83 0.03
C ASN A 254 -21.64 -7.35 -0.12
N LEU A 255 -21.35 -7.81 -1.33
CA LEU A 255 -21.17 -9.22 -1.64
C LEU A 255 -20.05 -9.84 -0.80
N GLN A 256 -18.88 -9.20 -0.76
CA GLN A 256 -17.69 -9.72 -0.09
C GLN A 256 -17.83 -9.75 1.43
N THR A 257 -18.44 -8.71 2.02
CA THR A 257 -18.70 -8.68 3.47
C THR A 257 -19.76 -9.71 3.88
N TRP A 258 -20.81 -9.89 3.07
CA TRP A 258 -21.81 -10.95 3.27
C TRP A 258 -21.19 -12.35 3.18
N ALA A 259 -20.37 -12.60 2.15
CA ALA A 259 -19.67 -13.87 1.98
C ALA A 259 -18.70 -14.20 3.13
N GLN A 260 -18.20 -13.19 3.84
CA GLN A 260 -17.40 -13.35 5.06
C GLN A 260 -18.22 -13.41 6.35
N GLY A 261 -19.54 -13.64 6.26
CA GLY A 261 -20.40 -13.89 7.42
C GLY A 261 -20.83 -12.63 8.17
N ARG A 262 -21.02 -11.50 7.48
CA ARG A 262 -21.63 -10.32 8.10
C ARG A 262 -23.00 -10.69 8.72
N PRO A 263 -23.26 -10.33 9.99
CA PRO A 263 -24.39 -10.88 10.75
C PRO A 263 -25.74 -10.20 10.47
N ALA A 264 -25.77 -9.11 9.72
CA ALA A 264 -26.96 -8.32 9.44
C ALA A 264 -26.88 -7.68 8.04
N PRO A 265 -27.99 -7.17 7.48
CA PRO A 265 -27.98 -6.31 6.29
C PRO A 265 -26.95 -5.16 6.38
N LEU A 266 -26.40 -4.72 5.24
CA LEU A 266 -25.45 -3.61 5.23
C LEU A 266 -26.18 -2.30 5.48
N ALA A 267 -25.85 -1.60 6.56
CA ALA A 267 -26.29 -0.22 6.73
C ALA A 267 -25.48 0.69 5.79
N VAL A 268 -26.15 1.42 4.91
CA VAL A 268 -25.55 2.40 3.99
C VAL A 268 -26.17 3.77 4.28
N TYR A 269 -25.37 4.69 4.82
CA TYR A 269 -25.76 6.05 5.13
C TYR A 269 -25.37 7.00 4.01
N GLY A 270 -26.18 8.01 3.74
CA GLY A 270 -25.90 9.02 2.73
C GLY A 270 -26.99 10.07 2.70
N GLY A 271 -26.86 11.08 1.83
CA GLY A 271 -27.91 12.08 1.66
C GLY A 271 -29.22 11.51 1.10
N PRO A 272 -30.31 12.29 1.14
CA PRO A 272 -31.55 11.97 0.44
C PRO A 272 -31.30 11.36 -0.96
N GLY A 273 -31.86 10.17 -1.20
CA GLY A 273 -31.66 9.40 -2.42
C GLY A 273 -30.76 8.17 -2.27
N VAL A 274 -30.10 8.00 -1.12
CA VAL A 274 -29.26 6.81 -0.83
C VAL A 274 -30.04 5.49 -0.96
N GLU A 275 -31.32 5.48 -0.62
CA GLU A 275 -32.19 4.32 -0.74
C GLU A 275 -32.35 3.89 -2.21
N ARG A 276 -32.39 4.85 -3.14
CA ARG A 276 -32.43 4.58 -4.58
C ARG A 276 -31.13 3.96 -5.07
N VAL A 277 -29.99 4.48 -4.60
CA VAL A 277 -28.66 3.93 -4.91
C VAL A 277 -28.58 2.48 -4.44
N VAL A 278 -28.93 2.25 -3.17
CA VAL A 278 -28.94 0.93 -2.54
C VAL A 278 -29.88 -0.03 -3.26
N ALA A 279 -31.11 0.38 -3.56
CA ALA A 279 -32.07 -0.44 -4.29
C ALA A 279 -31.55 -0.85 -5.67
N GLY A 280 -30.88 0.05 -6.39
CA GLY A 280 -30.28 -0.23 -7.70
C GLY A 280 -29.19 -1.30 -7.62
N PHE A 281 -28.29 -1.22 -6.63
CA PHE A 281 -27.26 -2.25 -6.45
C PHE A 281 -27.81 -3.58 -5.94
N ASN A 282 -28.80 -3.55 -5.03
CA ASN A 282 -29.51 -4.77 -4.62
C ASN A 282 -30.13 -5.45 -5.85
N GLU A 283 -30.84 -4.71 -6.70
CA GLU A 283 -31.42 -5.27 -7.93
C GLU A 283 -30.34 -5.86 -8.85
N ALA A 284 -29.26 -5.11 -9.11
CA ALA A 284 -28.18 -5.55 -9.98
C ALA A 284 -27.48 -6.85 -9.49
N TYR A 285 -27.37 -7.05 -8.18
CA TYR A 285 -26.70 -8.22 -7.57
C TYR A 285 -27.67 -9.33 -7.12
N ALA A 286 -28.99 -9.16 -7.29
CA ALA A 286 -29.99 -10.12 -6.80
C ALA A 286 -29.82 -11.52 -7.39
N GLN A 287 -29.45 -11.61 -8.68
CA GLN A 287 -29.18 -12.90 -9.33
C GLN A 287 -27.96 -13.60 -8.71
N ASP A 288 -26.84 -12.89 -8.51
CA ASP A 288 -25.62 -13.46 -7.92
C ASP A 288 -25.85 -13.94 -6.48
N GLN A 289 -26.58 -13.16 -5.69
CA GLN A 289 -27.03 -13.56 -4.36
C GLN A 289 -27.80 -14.89 -4.40
N GLY A 290 -28.76 -15.02 -5.31
CA GLY A 290 -29.57 -16.21 -5.49
C GLY A 290 -28.73 -17.43 -5.85
N TYR A 291 -27.82 -17.29 -6.82
CA TYR A 291 -26.92 -18.37 -7.25
C TYR A 291 -26.02 -18.85 -6.12
N ARG A 292 -25.44 -17.92 -5.35
CA ARG A 292 -24.55 -18.26 -4.22
C ARG A 292 -25.28 -18.94 -3.08
N THR A 293 -26.49 -18.48 -2.77
CA THR A 293 -27.32 -19.13 -1.74
C THR A 293 -27.70 -20.54 -2.17
N ALA A 294 -28.14 -20.73 -3.42
CA ALA A 294 -28.51 -22.03 -3.95
C ALA A 294 -27.31 -23.00 -3.95
N HIS A 295 -26.12 -22.51 -4.28
CA HIS A 295 -24.91 -23.32 -4.36
C HIS A 295 -24.25 -23.61 -3.00
N HIS A 296 -24.17 -22.63 -2.11
CA HIS A 296 -23.48 -22.73 -0.81
C HIS A 296 -24.41 -22.96 0.38
N THR A 297 -25.72 -23.03 0.16
CA THR A 297 -26.81 -23.10 1.16
C THR A 297 -27.07 -21.79 1.92
N ALA A 298 -28.31 -21.64 2.39
CA ALA A 298 -28.73 -20.50 3.23
C ALA A 298 -28.03 -20.46 4.60
N ALA A 299 -27.39 -21.55 5.04
CA ALA A 299 -26.63 -21.57 6.29
C ALA A 299 -25.29 -20.84 6.15
N GLN A 300 -24.62 -20.95 5.00
CA GLN A 300 -23.34 -20.28 4.74
C GLN A 300 -23.53 -18.90 4.10
N MET A 301 -24.56 -18.80 3.24
CA MET A 301 -24.88 -17.60 2.47
C MET A 301 -26.34 -17.20 2.74
N PRO A 302 -26.66 -16.67 3.93
CA PRO A 302 -28.04 -16.38 4.32
C PRO A 302 -28.62 -15.19 3.55
N PRO A 303 -29.74 -15.35 2.83
CA PRO A 303 -30.38 -14.23 2.12
C PRO A 303 -30.80 -13.08 3.03
N ALA A 304 -31.15 -13.38 4.29
CA ALA A 304 -31.63 -12.40 5.25
C ALA A 304 -30.60 -11.33 5.64
N THR A 305 -29.30 -11.60 5.53
CA THR A 305 -28.23 -10.64 5.89
C THR A 305 -27.52 -10.06 4.66
N TRP A 306 -27.86 -10.52 3.46
CA TRP A 306 -27.32 -10.01 2.22
C TRP A 306 -27.71 -8.56 1.89
N PRO A 307 -29.00 -8.13 2.01
CA PRO A 307 -29.40 -6.87 1.39
C PRO A 307 -28.68 -5.69 2.02
N MET A 308 -28.51 -4.64 1.21
CA MET A 308 -28.17 -3.32 1.73
C MET A 308 -29.45 -2.59 2.13
N VAL A 309 -29.35 -1.77 3.18
CA VAL A 309 -30.42 -0.90 3.68
C VAL A 309 -29.91 0.54 3.65
N GLY A 310 -30.58 1.38 2.87
CA GLY A 310 -30.29 2.81 2.78
C GLY A 310 -30.85 3.55 3.99
N HIS A 311 -30.02 4.41 4.59
CA HIS A 311 -30.36 5.26 5.73
C HIS A 311 -30.13 6.72 5.33
N PRO A 312 -31.18 7.44 4.89
CA PRO A 312 -31.04 8.83 4.49
C PRO A 312 -30.71 9.70 5.71
N VAL A 313 -29.64 10.48 5.60
CA VAL A 313 -29.21 11.46 6.59
C VAL A 313 -29.62 12.82 6.08
N ALA A 314 -30.71 13.37 6.61
CA ALA A 314 -31.18 14.69 6.21
C ALA A 314 -30.49 15.78 7.06
N ILE A 315 -29.70 16.63 6.41
CA ILE A 315 -29.25 17.91 6.99
C ILE A 315 -30.29 18.98 6.63
N ALA A 316 -30.66 19.83 7.58
CA ALA A 316 -31.61 20.92 7.33
C ALA A 316 -31.14 21.77 6.13
N ALA A 317 -32.01 21.98 5.14
CA ALA A 317 -31.66 22.74 3.93
C ALA A 317 -31.47 24.25 4.18
N THR A 318 -31.98 24.74 5.32
CA THR A 318 -31.90 26.14 5.73
C THR A 318 -31.40 26.23 7.17
N GLY A 319 -30.81 27.37 7.51
CA GLY A 319 -30.19 27.61 8.83
C GLY A 319 -28.72 28.02 8.72
N PRO A 320 -28.15 28.53 9.82
CA PRO A 320 -26.77 28.97 9.86
C PRO A 320 -25.83 27.78 9.63
N ALA A 321 -24.76 28.02 8.88
CA ALA A 321 -23.67 27.07 8.74
C ALA A 321 -22.74 27.14 9.98
N PRO A 322 -22.03 26.06 10.33
CA PRO A 322 -22.05 24.74 9.70
C PRO A 322 -23.33 23.96 9.97
N ARG A 323 -23.86 23.33 8.92
CA ARG A 323 -25.03 22.45 9.03
C ARG A 323 -24.59 21.01 9.18
N THR A 324 -25.18 20.31 10.15
CA THR A 324 -24.79 18.94 10.50
C THR A 324 -26.00 18.09 10.87
N ALA A 325 -25.84 16.77 10.80
CA ALA A 325 -26.79 15.80 11.31
C ALA A 325 -26.06 14.60 11.92
N VAL A 326 -26.58 14.04 13.01
CA VAL A 326 -26.01 12.82 13.61
C VAL A 326 -26.43 11.62 12.76
N VAL A 327 -25.43 10.84 12.33
CA VAL A 327 -25.63 9.60 11.58
C VAL A 327 -25.79 8.43 12.55
N LEU A 328 -24.90 8.38 13.54
CA LEU A 328 -24.85 7.32 14.56
C LEU A 328 -24.26 7.90 15.85
N ASP A 329 -24.82 7.49 16.99
CA ASP A 329 -24.25 7.76 18.31
C ASP A 329 -24.55 6.55 19.21
N ASP A 330 -23.50 5.83 19.61
CA ASP A 330 -23.60 4.69 20.53
C ASP A 330 -23.07 5.00 21.94
N GLY A 331 -22.85 6.29 22.24
CA GLY A 331 -22.27 6.79 23.50
C GLY A 331 -20.74 6.70 23.57
N LYS A 332 -20.07 5.95 22.68
CA LYS A 332 -18.60 5.91 22.58
C LYS A 332 -18.11 6.47 21.26
N LEU A 333 -18.75 6.05 20.17
CA LEU A 333 -18.55 6.52 18.81
C LEU A 333 -19.74 7.38 18.41
N ARG A 334 -19.44 8.60 17.96
CA ARG A 334 -20.39 9.47 17.30
C ARG A 334 -19.92 9.75 15.89
N ILE A 335 -20.80 9.55 14.91
CA ILE A 335 -20.57 9.89 13.51
C ILE A 335 -21.54 11.01 13.13
N THR A 336 -21.00 12.12 12.64
CA THR A 336 -21.76 13.31 12.27
C THR A 336 -21.53 13.62 10.78
N ALA A 337 -22.62 13.72 10.02
CA ALA A 337 -22.59 14.26 8.67
C ALA A 337 -22.50 15.78 8.74
N ILE A 338 -21.66 16.37 7.90
CA ILE A 338 -21.44 17.80 7.77
C ILE A 338 -21.73 18.17 6.33
N GLU A 339 -22.54 19.19 6.12
CA GLU A 339 -22.76 19.71 4.77
C GLU A 339 -21.46 20.27 4.19
N THR A 340 -21.19 19.95 2.92
CA THR A 340 -20.10 20.55 2.17
C THR A 340 -20.59 21.10 0.83
N ASN A 341 -19.71 21.75 0.07
CA ASN A 341 -20.07 22.39 -1.20
C ASN A 341 -19.35 21.76 -2.39
N HIS A 342 -20.10 20.95 -3.15
CA HIS A 342 -19.66 20.30 -4.37
C HIS A 342 -20.67 20.54 -5.51
N ALA A 343 -21.19 21.78 -5.60
CA ALA A 343 -22.20 22.13 -6.60
C ALA A 343 -21.75 21.78 -8.04
N PRO A 344 -22.62 21.21 -8.88
CA PRO A 344 -24.07 21.06 -8.71
C PRO A 344 -24.51 19.81 -7.93
N VAL A 345 -23.59 19.01 -7.38
CA VAL A 345 -23.92 17.84 -6.57
C VAL A 345 -24.51 18.29 -5.24
N HIS A 346 -25.80 18.03 -5.06
CA HIS A 346 -26.51 18.29 -3.82
C HIS A 346 -27.45 17.14 -3.46
N PRO A 347 -27.41 16.66 -2.21
CA PRO A 347 -26.47 17.04 -1.15
C PRO A 347 -25.05 16.45 -1.36
N ALA A 348 -24.05 17.08 -0.74
CA ALA A 348 -22.69 16.55 -0.61
C ALA A 348 -22.26 16.66 0.86
N TYR A 349 -21.67 15.59 1.41
CA TYR A 349 -21.34 15.48 2.82
C TYR A 349 -19.86 15.20 3.08
N ALA A 350 -19.35 15.82 4.16
CA ALA A 350 -18.21 15.33 4.92
C ALA A 350 -18.70 14.52 6.12
N TYR A 351 -17.84 13.66 6.68
CA TYR A 351 -18.15 12.89 7.89
C TYR A 351 -17.10 13.10 8.98
N ARG A 352 -17.57 13.40 10.19
CA ARG A 352 -16.76 13.49 11.40
C ARG A 352 -17.01 12.27 12.29
N PHE A 353 -15.93 11.62 12.71
CA PHE A 353 -15.94 10.54 13.68
C PHE A 353 -15.32 11.07 14.97
N ASP A 354 -16.06 10.99 16.08
CA ASP A 354 -15.56 11.26 17.42
C ASP A 354 -15.59 9.95 18.22
N TYR A 355 -14.44 9.49 18.70
CA TYR A 355 -14.31 8.23 19.44
C TYR A 355 -13.40 8.41 20.65
N LYS A 356 -13.97 8.32 21.87
CA LYS A 356 -13.24 8.36 23.15
C LYS A 356 -12.17 9.48 23.24
N GLY A 357 -12.53 10.69 22.79
CA GLY A 357 -11.67 11.87 22.83
C GLY A 357 -10.68 12.02 21.66
N ARG A 358 -10.73 11.13 20.67
CA ARG A 358 -10.02 11.25 19.38
C ARG A 358 -11.02 11.56 18.27
N SER A 359 -10.57 12.24 17.21
CA SER A 359 -11.48 12.58 16.10
C SER A 359 -10.83 12.71 14.74
N VAL A 360 -11.56 12.33 13.70
CA VAL A 360 -11.19 12.51 12.28
C VAL A 360 -12.36 13.10 11.51
N VAL A 361 -12.05 13.95 10.53
CA VAL A 361 -13.00 14.44 9.53
C VAL A 361 -12.56 14.00 8.15
N ILE A 362 -13.46 13.43 7.35
CA ILE A 362 -13.26 13.08 5.95
C ILE A 362 -14.14 14.00 5.11
N THR A 363 -13.57 14.74 4.16
CA THR A 363 -14.28 15.83 3.49
C THR A 363 -15.32 15.38 2.46
N GLY A 364 -15.14 14.19 1.87
CA GLY A 364 -15.74 13.93 0.56
C GLY A 364 -15.20 14.94 -0.46
N ASP A 365 -15.97 15.18 -1.51
CA ASP A 365 -15.63 16.22 -2.47
C ASP A 365 -16.21 17.58 -2.05
N THR A 366 -15.42 18.64 -2.19
CA THR A 366 -15.74 20.00 -1.79
C THR A 366 -14.85 21.03 -2.48
N ASN A 367 -15.37 22.24 -2.68
CA ASN A 367 -14.56 23.43 -2.87
C ASN A 367 -14.03 23.98 -1.53
N ASN A 368 -13.37 25.15 -1.56
CA ASN A 368 -12.92 25.85 -0.37
C ASN A 368 -14.10 26.41 0.45
N TYR A 369 -14.70 25.55 1.27
CA TYR A 369 -15.93 25.81 2.01
C TYR A 369 -15.66 26.03 3.50
N LEU A 370 -15.68 27.29 3.96
CA LEU A 370 -15.32 27.65 5.35
C LEU A 370 -16.17 27.00 6.44
N PRO A 371 -17.49 26.80 6.29
CA PRO A 371 -18.26 26.13 7.32
C PRO A 371 -17.77 24.71 7.62
N LEU A 372 -17.18 24.01 6.63
CA LEU A 372 -16.53 22.71 6.90
C LEU A 372 -15.37 22.85 7.90
N ALA A 373 -14.57 23.92 7.81
CA ALA A 373 -13.50 24.19 8.78
C ALA A 373 -14.05 24.40 10.20
N GLU A 374 -15.19 25.07 10.31
CA GLU A 374 -15.85 25.33 11.59
C GLU A 374 -16.39 24.04 12.22
N ALA A 375 -17.00 23.15 11.42
CA ALA A 375 -17.47 21.84 11.87
C ALA A 375 -16.31 20.88 12.21
N ALA A 376 -15.18 21.02 11.51
CA ALA A 376 -13.96 20.24 11.72
C ALA A 376 -13.10 20.74 12.89
N ARG A 377 -13.53 21.80 13.58
CA ARG A 377 -12.72 22.44 14.62
C ARG A 377 -12.27 21.46 15.69
N GLY A 378 -10.97 21.46 15.95
CA GLY A 378 -10.32 20.65 16.98
C GLY A 378 -10.17 19.17 16.63
N ALA A 379 -10.46 18.75 15.39
CA ALA A 379 -10.23 17.37 14.97
C ALA A 379 -8.74 17.01 15.01
N ASP A 380 -8.39 15.74 15.26
CA ASP A 380 -6.99 15.32 15.19
C ASP A 380 -6.51 15.28 13.74
N ILE A 381 -7.32 14.72 12.84
CA ILE A 381 -7.00 14.52 11.42
C ILE A 381 -8.11 15.10 10.55
N LEU A 382 -7.72 15.84 9.51
CA LEU A 382 -8.57 16.17 8.37
C LEU A 382 -8.08 15.38 7.15
N VAL A 383 -8.90 14.48 6.63
CA VAL A 383 -8.68 13.75 5.38
C VAL A 383 -9.43 14.51 4.27
N SER A 384 -8.69 15.29 3.49
CA SER A 384 -9.24 16.24 2.51
C SER A 384 -9.02 15.77 1.08
N GLU A 385 -10.04 15.92 0.24
CA GLU A 385 -9.85 15.87 -1.22
C GLU A 385 -8.84 16.95 -1.65
N ALA A 386 -8.25 16.78 -2.84
CA ALA A 386 -7.37 17.78 -3.42
C ALA A 386 -7.30 17.70 -4.95
N LEU A 387 -7.49 18.85 -5.59
CA LEU A 387 -7.26 19.06 -7.01
C LEU A 387 -6.09 20.00 -7.28
N ASN A 388 -5.11 19.54 -8.05
CA ASN A 388 -4.02 20.40 -8.51
C ASN A 388 -4.44 21.17 -9.78
N ARG A 389 -4.76 22.45 -9.61
CA ARG A 389 -5.25 23.34 -10.68
C ARG A 389 -4.24 23.51 -11.82
N GLU A 390 -2.94 23.55 -11.51
CA GLU A 390 -1.87 23.68 -12.52
C GLU A 390 -1.80 22.45 -13.44
N MET A 391 -1.87 21.26 -12.84
CA MET A 391 -1.88 20.00 -13.59
C MET A 391 -3.13 19.88 -14.46
N VAL A 392 -4.30 20.22 -13.92
CA VAL A 392 -5.57 20.18 -14.68
C VAL A 392 -5.57 21.22 -15.82
N ALA A 393 -5.08 22.44 -15.58
CA ALA A 393 -4.91 23.43 -16.65
C ALA A 393 -3.97 22.96 -17.77
N THR A 394 -2.90 22.25 -17.40
CA THR A 394 -2.00 21.61 -18.38
C THR A 394 -2.74 20.55 -19.20
N MET A 395 -3.55 19.69 -18.54
CA MET A 395 -4.36 18.69 -19.22
C MET A 395 -5.40 19.32 -20.15
N GLU A 396 -6.03 20.42 -19.75
CA GLU A 396 -6.94 21.20 -20.60
C GLU A 396 -6.24 21.69 -21.86
N ALA A 397 -5.10 22.39 -21.71
CA ALA A 397 -4.34 22.94 -22.83
C ALA A 397 -3.92 21.84 -23.81
N THR A 398 -3.36 20.74 -23.31
CA THR A 398 -2.98 19.59 -24.14
C THR A 398 -4.19 18.94 -24.83
N ALA A 399 -5.33 18.82 -24.16
CA ALA A 399 -6.54 18.30 -24.79
C ALA A 399 -7.05 19.21 -25.93
N ARG A 400 -6.89 20.54 -25.81
CA ARG A 400 -7.20 21.49 -26.89
C ARG A 400 -6.25 21.32 -28.08
N GLU A 401 -4.95 21.19 -27.82
CA GLU A 401 -3.93 20.94 -28.85
C GLU A 401 -4.18 19.64 -29.61
N LEU A 402 -4.55 18.58 -28.89
CA LEU A 402 -4.91 17.28 -29.46
C LEU A 402 -6.31 17.22 -30.08
N LYS A 403 -7.03 18.35 -30.14
CA LYS A 403 -8.39 18.45 -30.71
C LYS A 403 -9.38 17.50 -30.04
N MET A 404 -9.29 17.38 -28.71
CA MET A 404 -10.19 16.59 -27.85
C MET A 404 -11.15 17.52 -27.10
N PRO A 405 -12.13 18.16 -27.77
CA PRO A 405 -12.92 19.25 -27.19
C PRO A 405 -13.72 18.83 -25.95
N ARG A 406 -14.22 17.60 -25.90
CA ARG A 406 -14.95 17.09 -24.73
C ARG A 406 -14.05 16.98 -23.50
N ILE A 407 -12.83 16.46 -23.67
CA ILE A 407 -11.88 16.33 -22.55
C ILE A 407 -11.41 17.71 -22.11
N ALA A 408 -11.12 18.61 -23.05
CA ALA A 408 -10.74 19.99 -22.73
C ALA A 408 -11.85 20.69 -21.92
N HIS A 409 -13.11 20.56 -22.32
CA HIS A 409 -14.22 21.15 -21.58
C HIS A 409 -14.37 20.55 -20.17
N ILE A 410 -14.25 19.23 -20.03
CA ILE A 410 -14.27 18.59 -18.71
C ILE A 410 -13.12 19.12 -17.83
N MET A 411 -11.88 19.19 -18.34
CA MET A 411 -10.75 19.73 -17.56
C MET A 411 -10.93 21.21 -17.19
N HIS A 412 -11.65 21.98 -18.01
CA HIS A 412 -11.98 23.36 -17.74
C HIS A 412 -12.93 23.52 -16.55
N ASP A 413 -13.95 22.66 -16.44
CA ASP A 413 -15.03 22.81 -15.47
C ASP A 413 -14.69 22.25 -14.09
N ILE A 414 -13.92 21.14 -14.03
CA ILE A 414 -13.60 20.43 -12.77
C ILE A 414 -13.04 21.37 -11.67
N PRO A 415 -12.08 22.28 -11.93
CA PRO A 415 -11.51 23.13 -10.88
C PRO A 415 -12.48 24.05 -10.13
N SER A 416 -13.71 24.24 -10.62
CA SER A 416 -14.69 25.15 -10.01
C SER A 416 -15.35 24.59 -8.75
N TYR A 417 -15.36 23.27 -8.57
CA TYR A 417 -16.10 22.60 -7.50
C TYR A 417 -15.25 21.61 -6.65
N HIS A 418 -13.93 21.72 -6.76
CA HIS A 418 -12.92 20.99 -5.97
C HIS A 418 -11.94 21.94 -5.27
N ILE A 419 -11.27 21.47 -4.22
CA ILE A 419 -10.38 22.28 -3.38
C ILE A 419 -8.92 22.08 -3.79
N ALA A 420 -8.13 23.16 -3.89
CA ALA A 420 -6.70 23.02 -4.16
C ALA A 420 -5.92 22.59 -2.89
N PRO A 421 -4.76 21.91 -3.03
CA PRO A 421 -3.92 21.50 -1.89
C PRO A 421 -3.63 22.64 -0.89
N VAL A 422 -3.28 23.83 -1.37
CA VAL A 422 -3.00 25.00 -0.52
C VAL A 422 -4.26 25.56 0.16
N GLU A 423 -5.42 25.39 -0.46
CA GLU A 423 -6.71 25.77 0.12
C GLU A 423 -7.10 24.77 1.23
N ALA A 424 -6.89 23.47 1.00
CA ALA A 424 -7.06 22.43 2.01
C ALA A 424 -6.12 22.64 3.22
N ALA A 425 -4.88 23.08 2.98
CA ALA A 425 -3.97 23.52 4.05
C ALA A 425 -4.54 24.68 4.88
N GLY A 426 -5.07 25.71 4.22
CA GLY A 426 -5.71 26.83 4.91
C GLY A 426 -6.98 26.41 5.68
N LEU A 427 -7.77 25.49 5.13
CA LEU A 427 -8.94 24.91 5.80
C LEU A 427 -8.52 24.14 7.06
N ALA A 428 -7.48 23.30 6.95
CA ALA A 428 -6.90 22.56 8.05
C ALA A 428 -6.37 23.47 9.18
N ASP A 429 -5.68 24.55 8.83
CA ASP A 429 -5.20 25.55 9.79
C ASP A 429 -6.36 26.25 10.52
N LYS A 430 -7.40 26.65 9.79
CA LYS A 430 -8.61 27.27 10.37
C LYS A 430 -9.36 26.33 11.30
N ALA A 431 -9.42 25.04 10.97
CA ALA A 431 -9.98 24.00 11.82
C ALA A 431 -9.08 23.67 13.02
N GLY A 432 -7.81 24.08 13.01
CA GLY A 432 -6.84 23.78 14.06
C GLY A 432 -6.51 22.29 14.17
N VAL A 433 -6.54 21.56 13.04
CA VAL A 433 -6.24 20.12 13.05
C VAL A 433 -4.75 19.84 13.18
N LYS A 434 -4.39 18.68 13.73
CA LYS A 434 -2.98 18.31 13.93
C LYS A 434 -2.34 17.81 12.64
N LEU A 435 -3.06 17.01 11.87
CA LEU A 435 -2.60 16.42 10.62
C LEU A 435 -3.62 16.65 9.50
N LEU A 436 -3.15 17.18 8.37
CA LEU A 436 -3.87 17.17 7.10
C LEU A 436 -3.42 15.97 6.28
N VAL A 437 -4.36 15.14 5.81
CA VAL A 437 -4.08 14.05 4.88
C VAL A 437 -4.78 14.35 3.57
N LEU A 438 -4.05 14.50 2.49
CA LEU A 438 -4.64 14.68 1.16
C LEU A 438 -4.99 13.32 0.56
N TYR A 439 -6.24 13.13 0.14
CA TYR A 439 -6.72 11.99 -0.65
C TYR A 439 -7.53 12.52 -1.85
N HIS A 440 -8.18 11.64 -2.62
CA HIS A 440 -8.94 12.01 -3.82
C HIS A 440 -8.15 12.96 -4.73
N LEU A 441 -7.00 12.47 -5.17
CA LEU A 441 -5.98 13.31 -5.81
C LEU A 441 -6.31 13.51 -7.30
N ILE A 442 -6.58 14.76 -7.70
CA ILE A 442 -6.94 15.12 -9.08
C ILE A 442 -5.84 15.97 -9.74
N PRO A 443 -5.16 15.48 -10.79
CA PRO A 443 -4.99 14.06 -11.12
C PRO A 443 -4.07 13.34 -10.11
N ALA A 444 -4.10 12.02 -10.10
CA ALA A 444 -3.29 11.22 -9.19
C ALA A 444 -1.78 11.37 -9.46
N PRO A 445 -0.95 11.76 -8.47
CA PRO A 445 0.49 11.91 -8.65
C PRO A 445 1.20 10.56 -8.43
N ASP A 446 1.25 9.74 -9.48
CA ASP A 446 1.73 8.34 -9.40
C ASP A 446 3.26 8.18 -9.39
N ASN A 447 4.02 9.25 -9.64
CA ASN A 447 5.49 9.24 -9.59
C ASN A 447 6.05 10.42 -8.81
N PHE A 448 7.34 10.36 -8.48
CA PHE A 448 8.02 11.34 -7.65
C PHE A 448 7.86 12.79 -8.17
N VAL A 449 8.06 13.00 -9.47
CA VAL A 449 7.98 14.34 -10.07
C VAL A 449 6.58 14.91 -9.93
N LEU A 450 5.54 14.13 -10.27
CA LEU A 450 4.16 14.59 -10.16
C LEU A 450 3.75 14.87 -8.72
N ARG A 451 4.29 14.15 -7.73
CA ARG A 451 4.05 14.46 -6.30
C ARG A 451 4.61 15.82 -5.90
N GLN A 452 5.79 16.19 -6.40
CA GLN A 452 6.38 17.51 -6.15
C GLN A 452 5.55 18.63 -6.77
N VAL A 453 5.04 18.43 -7.99
CA VAL A 453 4.11 19.38 -8.63
C VAL A 453 2.81 19.47 -7.82
N PHE A 454 2.26 18.32 -7.43
CA PHE A 454 0.99 18.24 -6.71
C PHE A 454 1.02 18.98 -5.37
N THR A 455 2.12 18.87 -4.64
CA THR A 455 2.29 19.40 -3.27
C THR A 455 2.95 20.77 -3.22
N ARG A 456 3.18 21.41 -4.37
CA ARG A 456 3.84 22.71 -4.45
C ARG A 456 3.09 23.75 -3.61
N GLY A 457 3.82 24.47 -2.76
CA GLY A 457 3.26 25.51 -1.89
C GLY A 457 2.69 25.01 -0.55
N LEU A 458 2.48 23.70 -0.35
CA LEU A 458 1.92 23.17 0.90
C LEU A 458 2.76 23.53 2.13
N ASN A 459 4.09 23.38 2.05
CA ASN A 459 4.99 23.71 3.17
C ASN A 459 4.95 25.19 3.57
N GLY A 460 4.54 26.08 2.66
CA GLY A 460 4.36 27.51 2.98
C GLY A 460 2.93 27.84 3.43
N ALA A 461 1.94 27.07 3.00
CA ALA A 461 0.53 27.28 3.31
C ALA A 461 0.07 26.61 4.61
N ARG A 462 0.67 25.49 5.01
CA ARG A 462 0.30 24.70 6.17
C ARG A 462 1.26 24.94 7.33
N HIS A 463 0.74 25.36 8.48
CA HIS A 463 1.54 25.54 9.70
C HIS A 463 1.77 24.24 10.49
N GLY A 464 0.87 23.27 10.37
CA GLY A 464 0.98 21.96 11.04
C GLY A 464 1.50 20.83 10.14
N GLN A 465 1.29 19.58 10.55
CA GLN A 465 1.72 18.44 9.74
C GLN A 465 0.75 18.22 8.57
N TRP A 466 1.30 17.71 7.46
CA TRP A 466 0.53 17.20 6.34
C TRP A 466 1.14 15.92 5.77
N ASP A 467 0.31 15.11 5.13
CA ASP A 467 0.71 13.92 4.38
C ASP A 467 -0.05 13.84 3.05
N LEU A 468 0.61 13.26 2.04
CA LEU A 468 0.00 12.96 0.75
C LEU A 468 -0.37 11.48 0.74
N GLY A 469 -1.64 11.19 0.99
CA GLY A 469 -2.16 9.84 1.20
C GLY A 469 -1.88 8.89 0.03
N GLU A 470 -1.70 7.62 0.37
CA GLU A 470 -1.60 6.51 -0.57
C GLU A 470 -2.54 5.39 -0.16
N ASP A 471 -2.92 4.56 -1.13
CA ASP A 471 -3.60 3.31 -0.82
C ASP A 471 -2.75 2.48 0.15
N GLY A 472 -3.33 2.14 1.29
CA GLY A 472 -2.66 1.44 2.39
C GLY A 472 -2.03 2.35 3.44
N SER A 473 -2.05 3.68 3.30
CA SER A 473 -1.70 4.60 4.40
C SER A 473 -2.58 4.32 5.61
N LEU A 474 -1.97 4.28 6.80
CA LEU A 474 -2.64 4.03 8.07
C LEU A 474 -2.24 5.09 9.10
N TYR A 475 -3.24 5.74 9.68
CA TYR A 475 -3.08 6.72 10.75
C TYR A 475 -3.74 6.18 12.01
N THR A 476 -2.94 5.92 13.04
CA THR A 476 -3.41 5.40 14.33
C THR A 476 -3.42 6.49 15.38
N LEU A 477 -4.55 6.65 16.06
CA LEU A 477 -4.81 7.63 17.12
C LEU A 477 -5.02 6.87 18.45
N PRO A 478 -3.95 6.59 19.23
CA PRO A 478 -4.08 5.90 20.51
C PRO A 478 -4.93 6.70 21.51
N LEU A 479 -5.72 6.02 22.33
CA LEU A 479 -6.45 6.69 23.41
C LEU A 479 -5.48 7.23 24.47
N GLY A 480 -5.88 8.30 25.16
CA GLY A 480 -5.07 8.93 26.21
C GLY A 480 -3.78 9.62 25.72
N SER A 481 -3.53 9.64 24.41
CA SER A 481 -2.41 10.34 23.78
C SER A 481 -2.91 11.40 22.80
N LYS A 482 -2.10 12.43 22.58
CA LYS A 482 -2.31 13.43 21.52
C LYS A 482 -1.65 13.04 20.20
N ASP A 483 -0.87 11.96 20.18
CA ASP A 483 -0.06 11.54 19.03
C ASP A 483 -0.92 10.99 17.89
N VAL A 484 -0.41 11.16 16.68
CA VAL A 484 -0.87 10.48 15.47
C VAL A 484 0.29 9.64 14.95
N ARG A 485 0.13 8.32 14.92
CA ARG A 485 1.14 7.39 14.40
C ARG A 485 0.85 7.11 12.94
N ILE A 486 1.76 7.52 12.06
CA ILE A 486 1.66 7.30 10.61
C ILE A 486 2.38 5.98 10.28
N GLY A 487 1.72 5.14 9.50
CA GLY A 487 2.24 3.86 9.03
C GLY A 487 1.49 3.36 7.81
N ARG A 488 1.53 2.05 7.57
CA ARG A 488 0.76 1.40 6.51
C ARG A 488 0.00 0.19 7.06
N ILE A 489 -1.08 -0.17 6.37
CA ILE A 489 -1.70 -1.47 6.56
C ILE A 489 -0.66 -2.55 6.23
N PRO A 490 -0.48 -3.59 7.06
CA PRO A 490 0.39 -4.70 6.73
C PRO A 490 -0.14 -5.41 5.48
N GLU A 491 0.55 -5.27 4.36
CA GLU A 491 0.23 -5.95 3.11
C GLU A 491 1.06 -7.23 2.95
N ALA A 492 0.55 -8.18 2.17
CA ALA A 492 1.41 -9.23 1.64
C ALA A 492 2.42 -8.62 0.67
N ASP A 493 3.63 -9.19 0.60
CA ASP A 493 4.64 -8.86 -0.41
C ASP A 493 3.99 -8.69 -1.79
N ARG A 494 3.75 -7.45 -2.22
CA ARG A 494 3.29 -7.15 -3.58
C ARG A 494 4.44 -7.49 -4.52
N THR A 495 4.43 -8.66 -5.16
CA THR A 495 5.07 -8.80 -6.47
C THR A 495 4.21 -8.02 -7.46
N PRO A 496 4.70 -6.93 -8.07
CA PRO A 496 4.06 -6.40 -9.26
C PRO A 496 4.16 -7.49 -10.34
N THR A 497 3.03 -7.83 -10.96
CA THR A 497 2.97 -8.65 -12.17
C THR A 497 3.70 -7.97 -13.32
#